data_AF-A0A8H7CTA4-F1
#
_entry.id   AF-A0A8H7CTA4-F1
#
_cell.length_a   1.000
_cell.length_b   1.000
_cell.length_c   1.000
_cell.angle_alpha   90.00
_cell.angle_beta   90.00
_cell.angle_gamma   90.00
#
_symmetry.space_group_name_H-M   'P 1'
#
loop_
_entity.id
_entity.type
_entity.pdbx_description
1 polymer ?
#
loop_
_entity_poly.entity_id
_entity_poly.type
_entity_poly.pdbx_seq_one_letter_code
_entity_poly.pdbx_strand_id
1 'polypeptide(L)'
;MPSPKRLLALAALLVSATAIVPPGQQGSPDQTADDFTNPTPDNDLIAQTAGQVDQKSSAPVDAPPNADVPATSVTAVDGTVTNTTIAAVSAANSTRRDVGRFGKRQSGFKQLFAGLDKGVHDASIEGTAYLTYTVVNNATYNVDACLSWCAGIQGCVFVNVYYEFNNYLLDFVFGEKSNLKCAAYGDLHSAVEKTNFGGQASYPQVGNETVPLTYITQSSGWGLDSLVDPDTPDGYDLVFGPTNGANNAPGYMGFAFIDKYDVNACAQLCNGRGVDPNGGGCAYFNIWRAVVNGNPTTYTCSMYYLVADESTAVNYGQGDLVVTLSRGYARKNYLTDGGFEGYSGCSGFCFTDSYANWVGTSAPGGQHDATIFYFSPYAHNGHGSGLLGSAFGTDNKVGTLSPAQPIQTKNGANYVVQCFVNSAFSGSQLEASAKMDIMWNGVRVGGTSGYQLYTFVEAAVTGTGSDKLSFVGGAAPAWVFIDDCVIYEA
;
A
#
# COMPACT_ATOMS: atom_id res chain seq x y z
N MET A 1 37.03 -20.96 -62.37
CA MET A 1 37.93 -20.47 -61.30
C MET A 1 37.72 -18.97 -61.16
N PRO A 2 37.17 -18.47 -60.03
CA PRO A 2 36.93 -17.05 -59.85
C PRO A 2 38.27 -16.30 -59.63
N SER A 3 38.38 -15.12 -60.23
CA SER A 3 39.57 -14.27 -60.21
C SER A 3 39.97 -13.86 -58.78
N PRO A 4 41.28 -13.88 -58.43
CA PRO A 4 41.78 -13.48 -57.12
C PRO A 4 41.45 -12.02 -56.74
N LYS A 5 41.04 -11.18 -57.69
CA LYS A 5 40.55 -9.81 -57.43
C LYS A 5 39.14 -9.76 -56.82
N ARG A 6 38.33 -10.82 -56.93
CA ARG A 6 37.01 -10.92 -56.26
C ARG A 6 37.08 -11.43 -54.81
N LEU A 7 38.14 -12.14 -54.43
CA LEU A 7 38.35 -12.56 -53.04
C LEU A 7 38.82 -11.40 -52.13
N LEU A 8 39.60 -10.44 -52.67
CA LEU A 8 40.01 -9.25 -51.91
C LEU A 8 38.89 -8.22 -51.72
N ALA A 9 37.89 -8.17 -52.60
CA ALA A 9 36.74 -7.27 -52.44
C ALA A 9 35.72 -7.80 -51.40
N LEU A 10 35.61 -9.13 -51.22
CA LEU A 10 34.80 -9.72 -50.14
C LEU A 10 35.51 -9.67 -48.77
N ALA A 11 36.84 -9.58 -48.75
CA ALA A 11 37.62 -9.35 -47.53
C ALA A 11 37.65 -7.86 -47.10
N ALA A 12 37.04 -6.94 -47.84
CA ALA A 12 36.91 -5.53 -47.43
C ALA A 12 35.51 -5.19 -46.87
N LEU A 13 34.58 -6.16 -46.87
CA LEU A 13 33.44 -6.19 -45.93
C LEU A 13 33.85 -6.75 -44.56
N LEU A 14 35.14 -6.67 -44.23
CA LEU A 14 35.66 -6.86 -42.88
C LEU A 14 35.09 -5.75 -42.00
N VAL A 15 34.00 -6.08 -41.32
CA VAL A 15 33.68 -5.66 -39.96
C VAL A 15 34.10 -4.21 -39.70
N SER A 16 33.30 -3.26 -40.18
CA SER A 16 33.20 -1.98 -39.49
C SER A 16 32.59 -2.27 -38.12
N ALA A 17 33.36 -2.86 -37.21
CA ALA A 17 33.04 -2.88 -35.80
C ALA A 17 32.94 -1.41 -35.42
N THR A 18 31.72 -0.92 -35.27
CA THR A 18 31.47 0.38 -34.66
C THR A 18 32.16 0.34 -33.31
N ALA A 19 33.29 1.04 -33.19
CA ALA A 19 34.00 1.13 -31.93
C ALA A 19 33.04 1.67 -30.89
N ILE A 20 32.81 0.90 -29.83
CA ILE A 20 31.91 1.30 -28.75
C ILE A 20 32.53 2.50 -28.05
N VAL A 21 31.75 3.55 -27.92
CA VAL A 21 32.12 4.73 -27.16
C VAL A 21 31.75 4.44 -25.69
N PRO A 22 32.70 4.45 -24.74
CA PRO A 22 32.40 4.19 -23.33
C PRO A 22 31.43 5.22 -22.73
N PRO A 23 30.72 4.89 -21.62
CA PRO A 23 29.80 5.81 -20.97
C PRO A 23 30.41 7.17 -20.58
N GLY A 24 31.65 7.17 -20.08
CA GLY A 24 32.41 8.38 -19.70
C GLY A 24 32.74 9.30 -20.88
N GLN A 25 32.51 8.87 -22.12
CA GLN A 25 32.66 9.63 -23.36
C GLN A 25 31.32 9.89 -24.07
N GLN A 26 30.20 9.80 -23.35
CA GLN A 26 28.84 9.98 -23.88
C GLN A 26 28.45 8.95 -24.96
N GLY A 27 28.89 7.70 -24.80
CA GLY A 27 28.37 6.63 -25.65
C GLY A 27 26.86 6.45 -25.47
N SER A 28 26.17 6.06 -26.53
CA SER A 28 24.73 5.79 -26.47
C SER A 28 24.48 4.34 -26.06
N PRO A 29 23.50 4.07 -25.18
CA PRO A 29 23.04 2.70 -24.94
C PRO A 29 22.54 2.03 -26.23
N ASP A 30 22.62 0.71 -26.31
CA ASP A 30 22.12 -0.09 -27.45
C ASP A 30 20.60 0.10 -27.60
N GLN A 31 19.91 0.25 -26.48
CA GLN A 31 18.50 0.63 -26.42
C GLN A 31 18.27 1.64 -25.30
N THR A 32 17.50 2.68 -25.59
CA THR A 32 17.01 3.63 -24.58
C THR A 32 15.87 3.00 -23.80
N ALA A 33 15.65 3.45 -22.56
CA ALA A 33 14.44 3.11 -21.81
C ALA A 33 13.19 3.43 -22.65
N ASP A 34 12.17 2.58 -22.55
CA ASP A 34 10.87 2.85 -23.16
C ASP A 34 10.25 4.11 -22.53
N ASP A 35 9.41 4.81 -23.31
CA ASP A 35 8.63 5.93 -22.78
C ASP A 35 7.63 5.40 -21.75
N PHE A 36 7.94 5.61 -20.47
CA PHE A 36 7.13 5.11 -19.36
C PHE A 36 5.80 5.86 -19.30
N THR A 37 4.73 5.24 -19.78
CA THR A 37 3.38 5.74 -19.53
C THR A 37 3.09 5.64 -18.05
N ASN A 38 3.07 6.76 -17.34
CA ASN A 38 2.70 6.80 -15.94
C ASN A 38 1.17 6.71 -15.80
N PRO A 39 0.62 5.56 -15.35
CA PRO A 39 -0.82 5.42 -15.21
C PRO A 39 -1.36 6.40 -14.15
N THR A 40 -2.58 6.87 -14.38
CA THR A 40 -3.37 7.64 -13.41
C THR A 40 -4.60 6.84 -12.99
N PRO A 41 -5.25 7.17 -11.86
CA PRO A 41 -6.46 6.48 -11.40
C PRO A 41 -7.58 6.40 -12.44
N ASP A 42 -8.13 5.20 -12.61
CA ASP A 42 -9.35 4.96 -13.39
C ASP A 42 -10.58 5.20 -12.51
N ASN A 43 -11.01 6.46 -12.47
CA ASN A 43 -12.09 6.88 -11.59
C ASN A 43 -13.45 6.31 -12.00
N ASP A 44 -13.67 6.05 -13.30
CA ASP A 44 -14.92 5.46 -13.79
C ASP A 44 -15.03 4.01 -13.35
N LEU A 45 -13.93 3.23 -13.45
CA LEU A 45 -13.88 1.86 -12.94
C LEU A 45 -14.11 1.82 -11.42
N ILE A 46 -13.49 2.72 -10.65
CA ILE A 46 -13.72 2.82 -9.20
C ILE A 46 -15.20 3.08 -8.90
N ALA A 47 -15.81 4.08 -9.53
CA ALA A 47 -17.20 4.43 -9.29
C ALA A 47 -18.16 3.29 -9.70
N GLN A 48 -17.92 2.65 -10.84
CA GLN A 48 -18.68 1.49 -11.29
C GLN A 48 -18.59 0.33 -10.29
N THR A 49 -17.39 0.05 -9.77
CA THR A 49 -17.17 -1.02 -8.81
C THR A 49 -17.82 -0.71 -7.47
N ALA A 50 -17.78 0.56 -7.04
CA ALA A 50 -18.40 0.98 -5.79
C ALA A 50 -19.92 0.75 -5.80
N GLY A 51 -20.55 0.87 -6.97
CA GLY A 51 -21.97 0.54 -7.16
C GLY A 51 -22.29 -0.96 -7.19
N GLN A 52 -21.28 -1.84 -7.24
CA GLN A 52 -21.45 -3.30 -7.28
C GLN A 52 -21.18 -3.98 -5.93
N VAL A 53 -20.36 -3.37 -5.07
CA VAL A 53 -20.04 -3.95 -3.77
C VAL A 53 -21.13 -3.64 -2.75
N ASP A 54 -21.50 -4.65 -1.97
CA ASP A 54 -22.33 -4.48 -0.79
C ASP A 54 -21.52 -4.88 0.44
N GLN A 55 -21.09 -3.86 1.18
CA GLN A 55 -20.32 -4.00 2.41
C GLN A 55 -21.19 -3.76 3.66
N LYS A 56 -22.51 -3.69 3.49
CA LYS A 56 -23.41 -3.45 4.60
C LYS A 56 -23.56 -4.71 5.44
N SER A 57 -23.56 -4.51 6.75
CA SER A 57 -23.77 -5.58 7.71
C SER A 57 -24.44 -5.05 8.98
N SER A 58 -25.00 -5.97 9.76
CA SER A 58 -25.65 -5.67 11.04
C SER A 58 -25.31 -6.73 12.08
N ALA A 59 -25.75 -6.51 13.32
CA ALA A 59 -25.56 -7.52 14.36
C ALA A 59 -26.27 -8.83 13.95
N PRO A 60 -25.54 -9.93 13.78
CA PRO A 60 -26.13 -11.20 13.39
C PRO A 60 -27.11 -11.70 14.46
N VAL A 61 -28.14 -12.44 14.02
CA VAL A 61 -29.16 -12.99 14.91
C VAL A 61 -28.58 -14.08 15.82
N ASP A 62 -27.62 -14.85 15.30
CA ASP A 62 -27.15 -16.11 15.89
C ASP A 62 -25.74 -16.07 16.51
N ALA A 63 -25.02 -14.95 16.44
CA ALA A 63 -23.71 -14.85 17.09
C ALA A 63 -23.86 -14.54 18.59
N PRO A 64 -22.85 -14.84 19.42
CA PRO A 64 -22.83 -14.36 20.80
C PRO A 64 -22.49 -12.85 20.88
N PRO A 65 -22.98 -12.13 21.91
CA PRO A 65 -22.56 -10.76 22.17
C PRO A 65 -21.07 -10.73 22.56
N ASN A 66 -20.42 -9.59 22.33
CA ASN A 66 -19.01 -9.34 22.62
C ASN A 66 -18.05 -10.27 21.85
N ALA A 67 -18.44 -10.72 20.66
CA ALA A 67 -17.50 -11.35 19.73
C ALA A 67 -16.38 -10.36 19.36
N ASP A 68 -15.18 -10.88 19.10
CA ASP A 68 -14.06 -10.08 18.63
C ASP A 68 -14.43 -9.36 17.33
N VAL A 69 -13.86 -8.17 17.13
CA VAL A 69 -14.04 -7.41 15.88
C VAL A 69 -13.48 -8.24 14.71
N PRO A 70 -14.27 -8.56 13.68
CA PRO A 70 -13.79 -9.30 12.52
C PRO A 70 -12.59 -8.63 11.86
N ALA A 71 -11.73 -9.43 11.25
CA ALA A 71 -10.65 -8.90 10.42
C ALA A 71 -11.20 -8.10 9.22
N THR A 72 -10.41 -7.17 8.69
CA THR A 72 -10.78 -6.36 7.53
C THR A 72 -10.96 -7.25 6.30
N SER A 73 -12.11 -7.14 5.63
CA SER A 73 -12.33 -7.84 4.37
C SER A 73 -12.03 -6.95 3.18
N VAL A 74 -11.43 -7.54 2.14
CA VAL A 74 -11.24 -6.96 0.81
C VAL A 74 -12.39 -7.43 -0.04
N THR A 75 -13.19 -6.50 -0.54
CA THR A 75 -14.40 -6.82 -1.30
C THR A 75 -14.26 -6.57 -2.80
N ALA A 76 -13.23 -5.84 -3.22
CA ALA A 76 -12.86 -5.72 -4.62
C ALA A 76 -11.38 -5.41 -4.78
N VAL A 77 -10.79 -5.86 -5.89
CA VAL A 77 -9.44 -5.49 -6.34
C VAL A 77 -9.51 -5.18 -7.82
N ASP A 78 -9.15 -3.96 -8.21
CA ASP A 78 -9.09 -3.50 -9.60
C ASP A 78 -10.38 -3.79 -10.40
N GLY A 79 -11.52 -3.51 -9.77
CA GLY A 79 -12.84 -3.73 -10.36
C GLY A 79 -13.38 -5.16 -10.30
N THR A 80 -12.58 -6.12 -9.81
CA THR A 80 -13.02 -7.49 -9.60
C THR A 80 -13.50 -7.68 -8.16
N VAL A 81 -14.80 -7.95 -7.98
CA VAL A 81 -15.38 -8.27 -6.66
C VAL A 81 -14.77 -9.56 -6.12
N THR A 82 -14.36 -9.53 -4.85
CA THR A 82 -13.76 -10.66 -4.13
C THR A 82 -14.31 -10.70 -2.70
N ASN A 83 -13.96 -11.73 -1.94
CA ASN A 83 -14.28 -11.81 -0.51
C ASN A 83 -13.08 -12.45 0.21
N THR A 84 -11.97 -11.73 0.20
CA THR A 84 -10.71 -12.16 0.84
C THR A 84 -10.56 -11.41 2.13
N THR A 85 -10.16 -12.07 3.22
CA THR A 85 -9.87 -11.38 4.48
C THR A 85 -8.38 -11.07 4.55
N ILE A 86 -8.05 -9.83 4.92
CA ILE A 86 -6.70 -9.51 5.36
C ILE A 86 -6.66 -9.91 6.82
N ALA A 87 -5.84 -10.90 7.16
CA ALA A 87 -5.62 -11.24 8.55
C ALA A 87 -5.18 -9.95 9.26
N ALA A 88 -6.04 -9.41 10.13
CA ALA A 88 -5.66 -8.27 10.92
C ALA A 88 -4.36 -8.66 11.61
N VAL A 89 -3.28 -7.89 11.36
CA VAL A 89 -2.02 -8.04 12.10
C VAL A 89 -2.44 -7.97 13.53
N SER A 90 -2.53 -9.14 14.13
CA SER A 90 -3.25 -9.30 15.37
C SER A 90 -2.57 -8.36 16.34
N ALA A 91 -3.33 -7.72 17.21
CA ALA A 91 -2.82 -6.87 18.29
C ALA A 91 -1.76 -7.54 19.21
N ALA A 92 -1.24 -8.72 18.83
CA ALA A 92 -0.17 -9.50 19.40
C ALA A 92 1.25 -8.94 19.17
N ASN A 93 1.53 -8.26 18.04
CA ASN A 93 2.89 -7.71 17.78
C ASN A 93 3.04 -6.22 18.05
N SER A 94 1.93 -5.50 18.25
CA SER A 94 1.99 -4.32 19.09
C SER A 94 2.24 -4.84 20.50
N THR A 95 3.53 -5.03 20.85
CA THR A 95 3.95 -5.04 22.25
C THR A 95 3.13 -3.98 22.92
N ARG A 96 2.34 -4.32 23.95
CA ARG A 96 1.53 -3.39 24.74
C ARG A 96 2.42 -2.20 25.18
N ARG A 97 2.67 -1.25 24.28
CA ARG A 97 3.02 0.11 24.61
C ARG A 97 1.74 0.53 25.26
N ASP A 98 1.84 0.54 26.58
CA ASP A 98 0.90 1.09 27.54
C ASP A 98 0.02 2.07 26.78
N VAL A 99 -1.15 1.59 26.34
CA VAL A 99 -2.07 2.34 25.52
C VAL A 99 -2.57 3.35 26.50
N GLY A 100 -1.84 4.47 26.60
CA GLY A 100 -1.91 5.41 27.71
C GLY A 100 -3.38 5.70 27.88
N ARG A 101 -3.95 5.16 28.96
CA ARG A 101 -5.41 4.94 29.15
C ARG A 101 -6.15 5.92 28.26
N PHE A 102 -6.70 5.47 27.13
CA PHE A 102 -7.55 6.31 26.31
C PHE A 102 -8.54 6.93 27.29
N GLY A 103 -8.36 8.23 27.60
CA GLY A 103 -9.12 8.87 28.65
C GLY A 103 -10.57 8.67 28.29
N LYS A 104 -11.35 8.04 29.18
CA LYS A 104 -12.72 7.57 28.92
C LYS A 104 -13.43 8.49 27.93
N ARG A 105 -13.52 8.08 26.65
CA ARG A 105 -14.15 8.83 25.55
C ARG A 105 -15.68 8.87 25.66
N GLN A 106 -16.22 8.87 26.88
CA GLN A 106 -17.65 9.00 27.09
C GLN A 106 -18.14 10.39 26.67
N SER A 107 -17.28 11.41 26.71
CA SER A 107 -17.58 12.74 26.16
C SER A 107 -17.37 12.77 24.65
N GLY A 108 -18.40 13.16 23.89
CA GLY A 108 -18.29 13.43 22.45
C GLY A 108 -19.28 12.65 21.58
N PHE A 109 -20.04 11.71 22.14
CA PHE A 109 -21.17 11.10 21.43
C PHE A 109 -22.38 12.03 21.44
N LYS A 110 -22.98 12.23 20.26
CA LYS A 110 -24.27 12.88 20.10
C LYS A 110 -25.27 11.93 19.45
N GLN A 111 -26.54 12.11 19.79
CA GLN A 111 -27.61 11.40 19.11
C GLN A 111 -27.73 11.93 17.68
N LEU A 112 -27.56 11.05 16.69
CA LEU A 112 -27.72 11.37 15.27
C LEU A 112 -29.16 11.16 14.81
N PHE A 113 -29.85 10.16 15.39
CA PHE A 113 -31.27 9.94 15.20
C PHE A 113 -31.91 9.27 16.42
N ALA A 114 -33.18 9.60 16.65
CA ALA A 114 -33.99 8.97 17.69
C ALA A 114 -34.69 7.70 17.16
N GLY A 115 -35.04 6.82 18.09
CA GLY A 115 -35.94 5.70 17.80
C GLY A 115 -37.39 6.16 17.69
N LEU A 116 -38.22 5.34 17.05
CA LEU A 116 -39.66 5.56 17.01
C LEU A 116 -40.31 5.36 18.39
N ASP A 117 -41.55 5.81 18.52
CA ASP A 117 -42.34 5.66 19.74
C ASP A 117 -42.48 4.19 20.17
N LYS A 118 -42.59 3.98 21.48
CA LYS A 118 -42.74 2.64 22.05
C LYS A 118 -43.94 1.91 21.44
N GLY A 119 -43.71 0.69 20.98
CA GLY A 119 -44.74 -0.15 20.35
C GLY A 119 -44.89 0.05 18.84
N VAL A 120 -44.14 0.99 18.25
CA VAL A 120 -44.02 1.11 16.79
C VAL A 120 -42.85 0.25 16.32
N HIS A 121 -43.07 -0.55 15.27
CA HIS A 121 -42.01 -1.31 14.61
C HIS A 121 -40.98 -0.34 14.04
N ASP A 122 -39.71 -0.65 14.28
CA ASP A 122 -38.56 0.11 13.84
C ASP A 122 -37.54 -0.84 13.17
N ALA A 123 -36.42 -0.30 12.70
CA ALA A 123 -35.33 -1.08 12.12
C ALA A 123 -33.97 -0.71 12.72
N SER A 124 -33.07 -1.68 12.84
CA SER A 124 -31.67 -1.43 13.17
C SER A 124 -30.88 -1.03 11.93
N ILE A 125 -29.70 -0.46 12.16
CA ILE A 125 -28.76 -0.10 11.09
C ILE A 125 -28.24 -1.37 10.40
N GLU A 126 -28.19 -1.30 9.07
CA GLU A 126 -27.44 -2.21 8.21
C GLU A 126 -26.50 -1.35 7.37
N GLY A 127 -25.27 -1.23 7.85
CA GLY A 127 -24.31 -0.22 7.40
C GLY A 127 -22.91 -0.80 7.20
N THR A 128 -22.04 -0.04 6.55
CA THR A 128 -20.63 -0.41 6.38
C THR A 128 -19.87 -0.36 7.71
N ALA A 129 -18.67 -0.94 7.76
CA ALA A 129 -17.79 -0.89 8.93
C ALA A 129 -18.42 -1.41 10.25
N TYR A 130 -19.30 -2.42 10.18
CA TYR A 130 -19.74 -3.14 11.38
C TYR A 130 -18.54 -3.71 12.13
N LEU A 131 -18.49 -3.50 13.44
CA LEU A 131 -17.39 -3.97 14.29
C LEU A 131 -17.81 -5.20 15.08
N THR A 132 -18.83 -5.07 15.92
CA THR A 132 -19.33 -6.12 16.80
C THR A 132 -20.63 -5.63 17.46
N TYR A 133 -21.24 -6.44 18.30
CA TYR A 133 -22.37 -6.01 19.12
C TYR A 133 -22.28 -6.55 20.54
N THR A 134 -22.97 -5.89 21.46
CA THR A 134 -23.22 -6.37 22.81
C THR A 134 -24.69 -6.23 23.16
N VAL A 135 -25.05 -6.74 24.34
CA VAL A 135 -26.33 -6.49 24.98
C VAL A 135 -26.09 -5.76 26.28
N VAL A 136 -26.84 -4.69 26.52
CA VAL A 136 -26.73 -3.88 27.75
C VAL A 136 -27.97 -4.05 28.59
N ASN A 137 -27.91 -3.72 29.88
CA ASN A 137 -29.07 -3.86 30.77
C ASN A 137 -30.32 -3.15 30.20
N ASN A 138 -31.44 -3.88 30.10
CA ASN A 138 -32.71 -3.41 29.53
C ASN A 138 -33.73 -2.94 30.58
N ALA A 139 -33.36 -2.78 31.85
CA ALA A 139 -34.27 -2.19 32.86
C ALA A 139 -34.61 -0.73 32.50
N THR A 140 -33.70 -0.06 31.80
CA THR A 140 -33.91 1.20 31.11
C THR A 140 -33.31 1.12 29.71
N TYR A 141 -33.63 2.10 28.85
CA TYR A 141 -32.96 2.26 27.57
C TYR A 141 -31.53 2.83 27.80
N ASN A 142 -30.61 1.96 28.22
CA ASN A 142 -29.31 2.33 28.80
C ASN A 142 -28.25 2.65 27.73
N VAL A 143 -28.36 3.85 27.15
CA VAL A 143 -27.41 4.37 26.17
C VAL A 143 -26.00 4.50 26.75
N ASP A 144 -25.87 4.98 28.00
CA ASP A 144 -24.57 5.22 28.63
C ASP A 144 -23.71 3.94 28.73
N ALA A 145 -24.34 2.80 29.05
CA ALA A 145 -23.64 1.52 29.06
C ALA A 145 -23.11 1.13 27.66
N CYS A 146 -23.91 1.37 26.62
CA CYS A 146 -23.52 1.11 25.24
C CYS A 146 -22.36 2.01 24.77
N LEU A 147 -22.42 3.30 25.07
CA LEU A 147 -21.35 4.25 24.76
C LEU A 147 -20.05 3.92 25.51
N SER A 148 -20.17 3.48 26.77
CA SER A 148 -19.03 3.02 27.57
C SER A 148 -18.34 1.80 26.98
N TRP A 149 -19.12 0.87 26.44
CA TRP A 149 -18.62 -0.32 25.78
C TRP A 149 -17.94 0.03 24.44
N CYS A 150 -18.55 0.87 23.62
CA CYS A 150 -17.95 1.38 22.38
C CYS A 150 -16.59 2.06 22.62
N ALA A 151 -16.44 2.82 23.70
CA ALA A 151 -15.16 3.45 24.05
C ALA A 151 -14.01 2.44 24.32
N GLY A 152 -14.33 1.17 24.57
CA GLY A 152 -13.36 0.08 24.71
C GLY A 152 -13.06 -0.68 23.41
N ILE A 153 -13.79 -0.41 22.33
CA ILE A 153 -13.61 -1.06 21.03
C ILE A 153 -12.76 -0.17 20.14
N GLN A 154 -11.64 -0.70 19.65
CA GLN A 154 -10.80 0.01 18.70
C GLN A 154 -11.59 0.33 17.42
N GLY A 155 -11.57 1.61 17.03
CA GLY A 155 -12.27 2.10 15.85
C GLY A 155 -13.76 2.35 16.04
N CYS A 156 -14.37 2.10 17.19
CA CYS A 156 -15.79 2.39 17.39
C CYS A 156 -16.05 3.90 17.43
N VAL A 157 -16.86 4.38 16.48
CA VAL A 157 -17.24 5.81 16.35
C VAL A 157 -18.74 6.02 16.34
N PHE A 158 -19.52 4.94 16.18
CA PHE A 158 -20.97 4.97 16.18
C PHE A 158 -21.53 3.72 16.85
N VAL A 159 -22.67 3.88 17.53
CA VAL A 159 -23.48 2.77 17.99
C VAL A 159 -24.94 2.93 17.57
N ASN A 160 -25.55 1.81 17.19
CA ASN A 160 -27.00 1.69 17.07
C ASN A 160 -27.53 0.91 18.28
N VAL A 161 -28.39 1.57 19.06
CA VAL A 161 -29.04 0.99 20.24
C VAL A 161 -30.48 0.68 19.87
N TYR A 162 -30.97 -0.52 20.17
CA TYR A 162 -32.33 -0.91 19.83
C TYR A 162 -32.80 -2.12 20.65
N TYR A 163 -34.12 -2.28 20.80
CA TYR A 163 -34.67 -3.52 21.32
C TYR A 163 -34.92 -4.51 20.19
N GLU A 164 -34.53 -5.77 20.37
CA GLU A 164 -34.86 -6.88 19.48
C GLU A 164 -35.68 -7.92 20.23
N PHE A 165 -36.97 -7.98 19.95
CA PHE A 165 -37.88 -8.90 20.61
C PHE A 165 -37.95 -10.24 19.89
N ASN A 166 -38.40 -11.27 20.60
CA ASN A 166 -38.56 -12.64 20.10
C ASN A 166 -37.26 -13.24 19.53
N ASN A 167 -36.12 -12.94 20.17
CA ASN A 167 -34.87 -13.60 19.88
C ASN A 167 -34.56 -14.63 20.97
N TYR A 168 -34.68 -15.92 20.63
CA TYR A 168 -34.50 -17.04 21.58
C TYR A 168 -33.15 -17.00 22.30
N LEU A 169 -32.08 -16.62 21.60
CA LEU A 169 -30.75 -16.55 22.19
C LEU A 169 -30.65 -15.44 23.23
N LEU A 170 -31.19 -14.25 22.92
CA LEU A 170 -31.23 -13.12 23.87
C LEU A 170 -32.14 -13.41 25.07
N ASP A 171 -33.27 -14.07 24.81
CA ASP A 171 -34.32 -14.29 25.81
C ASP A 171 -33.94 -15.41 26.82
N PHE A 172 -33.24 -16.46 26.35
CA PHE A 172 -33.04 -17.68 27.14
C PHE A 172 -31.61 -18.19 27.22
N VAL A 173 -30.76 -17.92 26.24
CA VAL A 173 -29.44 -18.57 26.13
C VAL A 173 -28.33 -17.70 26.72
N PHE A 174 -28.27 -16.41 26.34
CA PHE A 174 -27.24 -15.51 26.82
C PHE A 174 -27.49 -15.08 28.27
N GLY A 175 -26.43 -15.04 29.06
CA GLY A 175 -26.51 -14.85 30.52
C GLY A 175 -27.01 -13.47 30.93
N GLU A 176 -26.86 -12.48 30.06
CA GLU A 176 -27.29 -11.09 30.26
C GLU A 176 -28.81 -10.95 30.26
N LYS A 177 -29.53 -11.87 29.60
CA LYS A 177 -31.01 -11.88 29.47
C LYS A 177 -31.58 -10.52 29.10
N SER A 178 -30.90 -9.85 28.18
CA SER A 178 -31.28 -8.53 27.70
C SER A 178 -31.51 -8.58 26.20
N ASN A 179 -32.61 -7.95 25.79
CA ASN A 179 -32.97 -7.73 24.41
C ASN A 179 -32.59 -6.32 23.92
N LEU A 180 -31.89 -5.52 24.73
CA LEU A 180 -31.38 -4.21 24.34
C LEU A 180 -30.00 -4.38 23.70
N LYS A 181 -29.97 -4.47 22.37
CA LYS A 181 -28.75 -4.58 21.58
C LYS A 181 -28.08 -3.23 21.42
N CYS A 182 -26.75 -3.28 21.39
CA CYS A 182 -25.85 -2.18 21.13
C CYS A 182 -24.87 -2.65 20.04
N ALA A 183 -25.10 -2.26 18.79
CA ALA A 183 -24.26 -2.60 17.65
C ALA A 183 -23.24 -1.47 17.40
N ALA A 184 -21.95 -1.80 17.35
CA ALA A 184 -20.86 -0.86 17.15
C ALA A 184 -20.38 -0.84 15.69
N TYR A 185 -20.08 0.36 15.20
CA TYR A 185 -19.60 0.61 13.84
C TYR A 185 -18.39 1.53 13.83
N GLY A 186 -17.56 1.36 12.80
CA GLY A 186 -16.37 2.14 12.51
C GLY A 186 -16.62 3.41 11.69
N ASP A 187 -17.89 3.70 11.35
CA ASP A 187 -18.30 4.91 10.65
C ASP A 187 -19.61 5.49 11.20
N LEU A 188 -19.94 6.71 10.81
CA LEU A 188 -21.18 7.37 11.18
C LEU A 188 -22.31 6.95 10.23
N HIS A 189 -23.44 6.55 10.82
CA HIS A 189 -24.63 6.15 10.08
C HIS A 189 -25.82 7.06 10.37
N SER A 190 -26.77 7.08 9.44
CA SER A 190 -28.01 7.87 9.53
C SER A 190 -29.25 6.99 9.63
N ALA A 191 -30.39 7.61 9.94
CA ALA A 191 -31.67 6.89 9.99
C ALA A 191 -32.10 6.27 8.65
N VAL A 192 -31.53 6.70 7.52
CA VAL A 192 -31.81 6.14 6.19
C VAL A 192 -31.31 4.69 6.07
N GLU A 193 -30.29 4.33 6.84
CA GLU A 193 -29.69 2.99 6.86
C GLU A 193 -30.39 2.03 7.82
N LYS A 194 -31.55 2.42 8.39
CA LYS A 194 -32.39 1.54 9.22
C LYS A 194 -33.19 0.60 8.34
N THR A 195 -32.55 -0.45 7.83
CA THR A 195 -33.17 -1.40 6.88
C THR A 195 -33.39 -2.80 7.45
N ASN A 196 -32.80 -3.15 8.59
CA ASN A 196 -33.04 -4.44 9.24
C ASN A 196 -34.24 -4.33 10.21
N PHE A 197 -35.41 -4.82 9.79
CA PHE A 197 -36.64 -4.82 10.60
C PHE A 197 -36.79 -6.06 11.51
N GLY A 198 -35.82 -6.98 11.49
CA GLY A 198 -35.98 -8.34 12.02
C GLY A 198 -36.71 -9.25 11.02
N GLY A 199 -37.60 -10.11 11.53
CA GLY A 199 -38.40 -11.02 10.72
C GLY A 199 -37.86 -12.46 10.65
N GLN A 200 -36.79 -12.77 11.38
CA GLN A 200 -36.22 -14.11 11.46
C GLN A 200 -36.95 -14.96 12.52
N ALA A 201 -37.15 -16.24 12.25
CA ALA A 201 -37.61 -17.20 13.25
C ALA A 201 -36.41 -17.70 14.05
N SER A 202 -36.28 -17.29 15.32
CA SER A 202 -35.16 -17.69 16.19
C SER A 202 -35.52 -18.80 17.18
N TYR A 203 -36.81 -18.94 17.49
CA TYR A 203 -37.30 -19.93 18.44
C TYR A 203 -37.31 -21.33 17.80
N PRO A 204 -36.94 -22.39 18.53
CA PRO A 204 -37.08 -23.75 18.02
C PRO A 204 -38.54 -24.05 17.68
N GLN A 205 -38.77 -24.66 16.51
CA GLN A 205 -40.10 -25.12 16.15
C GLN A 205 -40.49 -26.32 17.03
N VAL A 206 -41.59 -26.19 17.78
CA VAL A 206 -42.16 -27.27 18.58
C VAL A 206 -43.51 -27.66 17.97
N GLY A 207 -43.55 -28.81 17.28
CA GLY A 207 -44.75 -29.30 16.60
C GLY A 207 -45.19 -28.38 15.45
N ASN A 208 -46.48 -28.03 15.43
CA ASN A 208 -47.12 -27.19 14.40
C ASN A 208 -47.39 -25.76 14.87
N GLU A 209 -46.72 -25.30 15.93
CA GLU A 209 -46.90 -23.94 16.45
C GLU A 209 -46.25 -22.91 15.52
N THR A 210 -46.92 -21.78 15.31
CA THR A 210 -46.35 -20.64 14.58
C THR A 210 -45.28 -20.00 15.46
N VAL A 211 -44.03 -20.09 15.01
CA VAL A 211 -42.88 -19.50 15.70
C VAL A 211 -42.94 -17.97 15.57
N PRO A 212 -42.82 -17.20 16.67
CA PRO A 212 -42.81 -15.75 16.58
C PRO A 212 -41.57 -15.27 15.81
N LEU A 213 -41.76 -14.29 14.94
CA LEU A 213 -40.65 -13.63 14.24
C LEU A 213 -40.03 -12.56 15.15
N THR A 214 -38.72 -12.37 15.01
CA THR A 214 -38.01 -11.24 15.62
C THR A 214 -38.55 -9.91 15.10
N TYR A 215 -38.54 -8.88 15.94
CA TYR A 215 -38.83 -7.52 15.48
C TYR A 215 -38.06 -6.48 16.30
N ILE A 216 -37.79 -5.35 15.67
CA ILE A 216 -37.00 -4.27 16.26
C ILE A 216 -37.90 -3.09 16.63
N THR A 217 -37.60 -2.42 17.75
CA THR A 217 -38.24 -1.15 18.14
C THR A 217 -37.24 -0.17 18.76
N GLN A 218 -37.62 1.11 18.80
CA GLN A 218 -36.88 2.19 19.47
C GLN A 218 -35.40 2.24 19.07
N SER A 219 -35.10 2.18 17.77
CA SER A 219 -33.73 2.14 17.26
C SER A 219 -33.14 3.54 17.14
N SER A 220 -32.17 3.86 18.00
CA SER A 220 -31.48 5.16 18.03
C SER A 220 -30.00 5.03 17.65
N GLY A 221 -29.43 6.09 17.09
CA GLY A 221 -28.05 6.13 16.64
C GLY A 221 -27.27 7.22 17.37
N TRP A 222 -26.08 6.88 17.83
CA TRP A 222 -25.20 7.77 18.57
C TRP A 222 -23.81 7.71 17.96
N GLY A 223 -23.30 8.86 17.53
CA GLY A 223 -22.00 8.96 16.86
C GLY A 223 -21.10 10.01 17.49
N LEU A 224 -19.79 9.84 17.36
CA LEU A 224 -18.81 10.83 17.77
C LEU A 224 -18.94 12.12 16.96
N ASP A 225 -18.69 13.26 17.60
CA ASP A 225 -18.68 14.58 16.96
C ASP A 225 -17.58 14.71 15.89
N SER A 226 -16.47 13.99 16.07
CA SER A 226 -15.39 13.89 15.10
C SER A 226 -14.84 12.47 15.07
N LEU A 227 -14.47 12.03 13.87
CA LEU A 227 -13.75 10.77 13.71
C LEU A 227 -12.35 10.90 14.28
N VAL A 228 -11.86 9.80 14.83
CA VAL A 228 -10.52 9.72 15.43
C VAL A 228 -9.52 9.54 14.30
N ASP A 229 -8.44 10.30 14.33
CA ASP A 229 -7.36 10.07 13.38
C ASP A 229 -6.73 8.68 13.62
N PRO A 230 -6.63 7.85 12.58
CA PRO A 230 -6.03 6.53 12.70
C PRO A 230 -4.52 6.66 12.92
N ASP A 231 -3.93 5.69 13.61
CA ASP A 231 -2.48 5.60 13.75
C ASP A 231 -1.81 5.39 12.39
N THR A 232 -0.64 6.01 12.19
CA THR A 232 0.20 5.77 11.02
C THR A 232 0.77 4.34 11.08
N PRO A 233 0.64 3.53 10.01
CA PRO A 233 1.22 2.19 9.98
C PRO A 233 2.75 2.21 10.16
N ASP A 234 3.27 1.15 10.77
CA ASP A 234 4.71 0.94 10.82
C ASP A 234 5.30 0.89 9.40
N GLY A 235 6.46 1.53 9.22
CA GLY A 235 7.09 1.64 7.91
C GLY A 235 6.47 2.69 6.97
N TYR A 236 5.50 3.48 7.44
CA TYR A 236 4.89 4.57 6.68
C TYR A 236 5.00 5.92 7.40
N ASP A 237 4.88 7.00 6.63
CA ASP A 237 4.65 8.37 7.09
C ASP A 237 3.33 8.90 6.53
N LEU A 238 2.56 9.61 7.37
CA LEU A 238 1.39 10.37 6.92
C LEU A 238 1.88 11.58 6.12
N VAL A 239 1.48 11.66 4.85
CA VAL A 239 1.83 12.76 3.94
C VAL A 239 0.80 13.88 4.04
N PHE A 240 -0.49 13.53 4.02
CA PHE A 240 -1.58 14.52 4.15
C PHE A 240 -2.87 13.89 4.67
N GLY A 241 -3.79 14.77 5.07
CA GLY A 241 -5.18 14.46 5.35
C GLY A 241 -5.56 14.56 6.83
N PRO A 242 -6.86 14.41 7.16
CA PRO A 242 -7.96 14.10 6.24
C PRO A 242 -8.33 15.26 5.29
N THR A 243 -8.67 14.94 4.04
CA THR A 243 -9.28 15.87 3.05
C THR A 243 -10.52 15.23 2.40
N ASN A 244 -11.17 15.95 1.48
CA ASN A 244 -12.28 15.43 0.68
C ASN A 244 -11.87 15.10 -0.77
N GLY A 245 -10.57 15.05 -1.07
CA GLY A 245 -10.05 14.72 -2.39
C GLY A 245 -9.12 13.52 -2.35
N ALA A 246 -9.32 12.56 -3.24
CA ALA A 246 -8.40 11.45 -3.48
C ALA A 246 -7.33 11.87 -4.49
N ASN A 247 -6.18 11.20 -4.46
CA ASN A 247 -5.09 11.49 -5.40
C ASN A 247 -5.50 11.14 -6.83
N ASN A 248 -5.25 12.06 -7.76
CA ASN A 248 -5.20 11.81 -9.20
C ASN A 248 -3.76 12.09 -9.66
N ALA A 249 -2.88 11.13 -9.40
CA ALA A 249 -1.42 11.27 -9.54
C ALA A 249 -0.85 10.18 -10.47
N PRO A 250 0.31 10.43 -11.09
CA PRO A 250 1.03 9.40 -11.85
C PRO A 250 1.49 8.24 -10.95
N GLY A 251 1.80 7.12 -11.59
CA GLY A 251 2.30 5.92 -10.94
C GLY A 251 1.22 5.08 -10.25
N TYR A 252 -0.02 5.22 -10.70
CA TYR A 252 -1.17 4.47 -10.18
C TYR A 252 -1.03 2.97 -10.44
N MET A 253 -0.98 2.20 -9.37
CA MET A 253 -0.85 0.75 -9.43
C MET A 253 -2.19 0.04 -9.38
N GLY A 254 -3.31 0.72 -9.15
CA GLY A 254 -4.64 0.12 -8.97
C GLY A 254 -5.28 0.43 -7.62
N PHE A 255 -6.39 -0.26 -7.32
CA PHE A 255 -7.14 -0.05 -6.07
C PHE A 255 -7.69 -1.34 -5.47
N ALA A 256 -7.98 -1.27 -4.17
CA ALA A 256 -8.76 -2.27 -3.47
C ALA A 256 -9.86 -1.60 -2.63
N PHE A 257 -10.98 -2.29 -2.47
CA PHE A 257 -12.04 -1.92 -1.53
C PHE A 257 -11.95 -2.77 -0.28
N ILE A 258 -12.02 -2.11 0.87
CA ILE A 258 -12.09 -2.73 2.19
C ILE A 258 -13.37 -2.32 2.92
N ASP A 259 -13.84 -3.14 3.85
CA ASP A 259 -15.14 -3.00 4.52
C ASP A 259 -15.18 -2.03 5.71
N LYS A 260 -14.02 -1.54 6.14
CA LYS A 260 -13.85 -0.53 7.18
C LYS A 260 -12.64 0.34 6.90
N TYR A 261 -12.63 1.56 7.46
CA TYR A 261 -11.51 2.48 7.34
C TYR A 261 -10.29 1.97 8.15
N ASP A 262 -9.49 1.10 7.54
CA ASP A 262 -8.33 0.47 8.16
C ASP A 262 -7.05 0.79 7.37
N VAL A 263 -6.29 1.74 7.90
CA VAL A 263 -5.03 2.20 7.30
C VAL A 263 -3.96 1.10 7.29
N ASN A 264 -3.94 0.22 8.29
CA ASN A 264 -3.00 -0.90 8.34
C ASN A 264 -3.32 -1.96 7.28
N ALA A 265 -4.60 -2.17 6.97
CA ALA A 265 -5.01 -3.03 5.87
C ALA A 265 -4.56 -2.48 4.51
N CYS A 266 -4.70 -1.17 4.26
CA CYS A 266 -4.16 -0.55 3.04
C CYS A 266 -2.64 -0.63 2.96
N ALA A 267 -1.91 -0.46 4.07
CA ALA A 267 -0.46 -0.64 4.11
C ALA A 267 -0.05 -2.07 3.73
N GLN A 268 -0.75 -3.09 4.23
CA GLN A 268 -0.51 -4.49 3.85
C GLN A 268 -0.82 -4.76 2.37
N LEU A 269 -1.91 -4.18 1.85
CA LEU A 269 -2.24 -4.26 0.44
C LEU A 269 -1.15 -3.62 -0.43
N CYS A 270 -0.61 -2.48 -0.02
CA CYS A 270 0.51 -1.83 -0.69
C CYS A 270 1.79 -2.68 -0.60
N ASN A 271 2.18 -3.17 0.59
CA ASN A 271 3.34 -4.05 0.75
C ASN A 271 3.25 -5.33 -0.08
N GLY A 272 2.05 -5.90 -0.21
CA GLY A 272 1.78 -7.11 -0.99
C GLY A 272 1.42 -6.85 -2.45
N ARG A 273 1.37 -5.59 -2.91
CA ARG A 273 1.05 -5.26 -4.30
C ARG A 273 2.19 -5.75 -5.19
N GLY A 274 1.83 -6.43 -6.28
CA GLY A 274 2.80 -6.83 -7.30
C GLY A 274 3.55 -5.62 -7.86
N VAL A 275 4.76 -5.86 -8.32
CA VAL A 275 5.63 -4.81 -8.84
C VAL A 275 5.08 -4.30 -10.18
N ASP A 276 5.10 -2.98 -10.36
CA ASP A 276 4.92 -2.37 -11.66
C ASP A 276 6.23 -2.52 -12.46
N PRO A 277 6.19 -2.96 -13.72
CA PRO A 277 7.40 -3.21 -14.52
C PRO A 277 8.21 -1.94 -14.80
N ASN A 278 7.61 -0.75 -14.66
CA ASN A 278 8.22 0.55 -14.92
C ASN A 278 8.43 1.36 -13.63
N GLY A 279 7.66 1.08 -12.58
CA GLY A 279 7.67 1.86 -11.35
C GLY A 279 8.19 1.13 -10.12
N GLY A 280 8.24 -0.20 -10.16
CA GLY A 280 8.70 -1.04 -9.06
C GLY A 280 7.60 -1.30 -8.03
N GLY A 281 7.98 -1.43 -6.77
CA GLY A 281 7.04 -1.73 -5.69
C GLY A 281 6.17 -0.55 -5.29
N CYS A 282 5.07 -0.83 -4.58
CA CYS A 282 4.21 0.21 -4.02
C CYS A 282 4.99 1.05 -2.98
N ALA A 283 5.06 2.35 -3.24
CA ALA A 283 5.74 3.35 -2.43
C ALA A 283 4.76 4.24 -1.66
N TYR A 284 3.49 4.26 -2.05
CA TYR A 284 2.49 5.16 -1.51
C TYR A 284 1.08 4.59 -1.64
N PHE A 285 0.21 4.90 -0.69
CA PHE A 285 -1.22 4.66 -0.85
C PHE A 285 -2.05 5.83 -0.33
N ASN A 286 -3.23 5.98 -0.94
CA ASN A 286 -4.27 6.91 -0.52
C ASN A 286 -5.49 6.11 -0.08
N ILE A 287 -5.88 6.27 1.18
CA ILE A 287 -7.11 5.67 1.73
C ILE A 287 -8.20 6.73 1.85
N TRP A 288 -9.39 6.45 1.35
CA TRP A 288 -10.53 7.36 1.39
C TRP A 288 -11.87 6.63 1.47
N ARG A 289 -12.89 7.30 1.97
CA ARG A 289 -14.26 6.78 2.09
C ARG A 289 -15.11 7.22 0.90
N ALA A 290 -15.71 6.25 0.23
CA ALA A 290 -16.70 6.46 -0.81
C ALA A 290 -18.10 6.62 -0.18
N VAL A 291 -18.73 7.77 -0.43
CA VAL A 291 -20.12 8.03 -0.03
C VAL A 291 -20.97 8.07 -1.29
N VAL A 292 -21.91 7.14 -1.43
CA VAL A 292 -22.83 7.08 -2.58
C VAL A 292 -24.22 7.45 -2.11
N ASN A 293 -24.84 8.46 -2.74
CA ASN A 293 -26.17 8.95 -2.35
C ASN A 293 -26.26 9.36 -0.87
N GLY A 294 -25.18 9.94 -0.33
CA GLY A 294 -25.11 10.39 1.05
C GLY A 294 -24.83 9.28 2.08
N ASN A 295 -24.71 8.01 1.67
CA ASN A 295 -24.42 6.88 2.57
C ASN A 295 -22.99 6.35 2.35
N PRO A 296 -22.21 6.12 3.42
CA PRO A 296 -20.97 5.35 3.33
C PRO A 296 -21.21 4.01 2.64
N THR A 297 -20.40 3.70 1.63
CA THR A 297 -20.57 2.50 0.78
C THR A 297 -19.34 1.62 0.77
N THR A 298 -18.14 2.22 0.71
CA THR A 298 -16.87 1.48 0.77
C THR A 298 -15.71 2.38 1.17
N TYR A 299 -14.56 1.78 1.46
CA TYR A 299 -13.29 2.44 1.68
C TYR A 299 -12.29 1.96 0.63
N THR A 300 -11.65 2.90 -0.05
CA THR A 300 -10.77 2.64 -1.17
C THR A 300 -9.32 2.81 -0.74
N CYS A 301 -8.48 1.81 -0.99
CA CYS A 301 -7.03 1.90 -0.96
C CYS A 301 -6.52 2.07 -2.39
N SER A 302 -6.20 3.30 -2.81
CA SER A 302 -5.53 3.57 -4.09
C SER A 302 -4.02 3.48 -3.90
N MET A 303 -3.32 2.66 -4.68
CA MET A 303 -1.89 2.35 -4.49
C MET A 303 -1.05 2.94 -5.63
N TYR A 304 0.18 3.36 -5.32
CA TYR A 304 1.07 4.04 -6.27
C TYR A 304 2.53 3.63 -6.04
N TYR A 305 3.30 3.54 -7.12
CA TYR A 305 4.75 3.36 -7.06
C TYR A 305 5.51 4.70 -6.94
N LEU A 306 4.84 5.82 -7.24
CA LEU A 306 5.34 7.17 -6.97
C LEU A 306 4.65 7.74 -5.73
N VAL A 307 5.43 8.43 -4.89
CA VAL A 307 4.88 9.17 -3.75
C VAL A 307 4.12 10.39 -4.23
N ALA A 308 2.86 10.51 -3.82
CA ALA A 308 2.01 11.66 -4.09
C ALA A 308 1.80 12.50 -2.82
N ASP A 309 1.29 13.72 -3.00
CA ASP A 309 0.99 14.66 -1.91
C ASP A 309 -0.42 15.28 -2.04
N GLU A 310 -0.75 16.20 -1.14
CA GLU A 310 -2.05 16.89 -1.11
C GLU A 310 -2.34 17.68 -2.40
N SER A 311 -1.32 18.16 -3.13
CA SER A 311 -1.53 18.96 -4.34
C SER A 311 -2.18 18.16 -5.47
N THR A 312 -2.04 16.83 -5.44
CA THR A 312 -2.65 15.90 -6.39
C THR A 312 -3.97 15.33 -5.89
N ALA A 313 -4.42 15.66 -4.67
CA ALA A 313 -5.67 15.21 -4.07
C ALA A 313 -6.91 15.96 -4.65
N VAL A 314 -7.09 15.86 -5.97
CA VAL A 314 -8.08 16.64 -6.74
C VAL A 314 -9.26 15.82 -7.25
N ASN A 315 -9.32 14.51 -6.94
CA ASN A 315 -10.48 13.69 -7.25
C ASN A 315 -11.51 13.76 -6.12
N TYR A 316 -12.61 14.49 -6.33
CA TYR A 316 -13.69 14.66 -5.34
C TYR A 316 -14.85 13.66 -5.51
N GLY A 317 -14.79 12.75 -6.49
CA GLY A 317 -15.83 11.79 -6.82
C GLY A 317 -16.44 11.96 -8.21
N GLN A 318 -17.36 11.07 -8.58
CA GLN A 318 -17.99 10.95 -9.90
C GLN A 318 -19.46 10.54 -9.74
N GLY A 319 -20.37 11.22 -10.43
CA GLY A 319 -21.81 10.96 -10.30
C GLY A 319 -22.29 11.19 -8.86
N ASP A 320 -22.90 10.17 -8.26
CA ASP A 320 -23.39 10.20 -6.86
C ASP A 320 -22.31 9.79 -5.84
N LEU A 321 -21.14 9.34 -6.30
CA LEU A 321 -20.00 9.02 -5.44
C LEU A 321 -19.28 10.30 -5.06
N VAL A 322 -19.09 10.50 -3.76
CA VAL A 322 -18.32 11.58 -3.15
C VAL A 322 -17.16 11.00 -2.35
N VAL A 323 -15.97 11.58 -2.54
CA VAL A 323 -14.78 11.23 -1.76
C VAL A 323 -14.77 11.99 -0.43
N THR A 324 -14.51 11.29 0.66
CA THR A 324 -14.37 11.90 2.00
C THR A 324 -13.26 11.20 2.79
N LEU A 325 -12.76 11.86 3.84
CA LEU A 325 -11.77 11.29 4.77
C LEU A 325 -10.51 10.77 4.06
N SER A 326 -10.07 11.43 3.00
CA SER A 326 -8.91 11.01 2.22
C SER A 326 -7.62 11.31 2.96
N ARG A 327 -6.72 10.32 3.06
CA ARG A 327 -5.40 10.44 3.68
C ARG A 327 -4.34 9.76 2.82
N GLY A 328 -3.16 10.36 2.75
CA GLY A 328 -2.03 9.86 1.99
C GLY A 328 -0.92 9.33 2.88
N TYR A 329 -0.38 8.16 2.57
CA TYR A 329 0.70 7.51 3.33
C TYR A 329 1.84 7.08 2.41
N ALA A 330 3.05 7.57 2.68
CA ALA A 330 4.26 7.19 1.95
C ALA A 330 5.01 6.12 2.72
N ARG A 331 5.48 5.10 2.02
CA ARG A 331 6.36 4.07 2.58
C ARG A 331 7.73 4.68 2.84
N LYS A 332 8.29 4.40 4.01
CA LYS A 332 9.60 4.89 4.44
C LYS A 332 10.70 4.27 3.60
N ASN A 333 11.29 5.05 2.71
CA ASN A 333 12.52 4.67 2.04
C ASN A 333 13.71 4.88 2.97
N TYR A 334 14.38 3.80 3.36
CA TYR A 334 15.57 3.83 4.21
C TYR A 334 16.86 4.09 3.42
N LEU A 335 16.80 4.06 2.09
CA LEU A 335 17.92 4.39 1.21
C LEU A 335 17.86 5.85 0.80
N THR A 336 18.87 6.61 1.17
CA THR A 336 19.00 8.00 0.73
C THR A 336 19.42 8.04 -0.75
N ASP A 337 18.65 8.77 -1.55
CA ASP A 337 19.05 9.17 -2.91
C ASP A 337 19.41 8.00 -3.82
N GLY A 338 18.59 6.93 -3.81
CA GLY A 338 18.83 5.74 -4.61
C GLY A 338 18.54 5.90 -6.11
N GLY A 339 17.96 7.04 -6.53
CA GLY A 339 17.92 7.48 -7.92
C GLY A 339 19.09 8.39 -8.32
N PHE A 340 20.03 8.64 -7.40
CA PHE A 340 21.25 9.42 -7.64
C PHE A 340 21.06 10.90 -8.05
N GLU A 341 19.85 11.44 -7.91
CA GLU A 341 19.49 12.81 -8.30
C GLU A 341 20.16 13.89 -7.44
N GLY A 342 20.65 13.56 -6.25
CA GLY A 342 21.40 14.51 -5.42
C GLY A 342 22.77 14.89 -6.00
N TYR A 343 23.30 14.14 -6.97
CA TYR A 343 24.51 14.52 -7.68
C TYR A 343 24.25 15.67 -8.66
N SER A 344 24.60 16.89 -8.24
CA SER A 344 24.37 18.13 -9.00
C SER A 344 25.66 18.80 -9.49
N GLY A 345 26.67 17.98 -9.82
CA GLY A 345 28.00 18.46 -10.23
C GLY A 345 28.02 19.25 -11.56
N CYS A 346 26.96 19.14 -12.36
CA CYS A 346 26.82 19.82 -13.65
C CYS A 346 25.33 19.94 -14.05
N SER A 347 25.06 20.59 -15.18
CA SER A 347 23.70 20.75 -15.75
C SER A 347 23.44 19.90 -16.99
N GLY A 348 24.34 18.97 -17.34
CA GLY A 348 24.33 18.28 -18.64
C GLY A 348 24.86 16.87 -18.52
N PHE A 349 26.14 16.68 -18.86
CA PHE A 349 26.82 15.41 -18.71
C PHE A 349 28.02 15.57 -17.79
N CYS A 350 28.02 14.80 -16.71
CA CYS A 350 29.17 14.62 -15.84
C CYS A 350 29.02 13.33 -15.06
N PHE A 351 30.12 12.89 -14.45
CA PHE A 351 30.11 11.82 -13.50
C PHE A 351 31.18 12.03 -12.43
N THR A 352 31.04 11.31 -11.32
CA THR A 352 32.00 11.31 -10.21
C THR A 352 32.14 9.91 -9.65
N ASP A 353 33.30 9.59 -9.05
CA ASP A 353 33.43 8.35 -8.28
C ASP A 353 32.60 8.41 -6.99
N SER A 354 32.37 9.59 -6.42
CA SER A 354 31.66 9.74 -5.14
C SER A 354 31.05 11.13 -4.95
N TYR A 355 30.02 11.21 -4.13
CA TYR A 355 29.48 12.46 -3.58
C TYR A 355 28.93 12.23 -2.17
N ALA A 356 28.13 13.15 -1.64
CA ALA A 356 27.65 13.10 -0.26
C ALA A 356 26.89 11.79 0.11
N ASN A 357 26.13 11.23 -0.84
CA ASN A 357 25.23 10.09 -0.56
C ASN A 357 25.79 8.74 -1.03
N TRP A 358 26.72 8.71 -1.99
CA TRP A 358 27.23 7.48 -2.59
C TRP A 358 28.73 7.50 -2.84
N VAL A 359 29.33 6.31 -2.76
CA VAL A 359 30.74 6.04 -2.95
C VAL A 359 30.91 4.87 -3.93
N GLY A 360 31.51 5.16 -5.07
CA GLY A 360 32.03 4.21 -6.04
C GLY A 360 33.50 3.91 -5.78
N THR A 361 33.88 2.65 -5.91
CA THR A 361 35.26 2.17 -5.72
C THR A 361 35.66 1.19 -6.81
N SER A 362 36.96 1.19 -7.10
CA SER A 362 37.60 0.31 -8.07
C SER A 362 38.42 -0.77 -7.38
N ALA A 363 38.51 -1.94 -8.01
CA ALA A 363 39.43 -2.98 -7.55
C ALA A 363 40.89 -2.49 -7.70
N PRO A 364 41.87 -3.09 -6.98
CA PRO A 364 43.27 -2.73 -7.14
C PRO A 364 43.72 -2.77 -8.61
N GLY A 365 44.17 -1.61 -9.11
CA GLY A 365 44.62 -1.43 -10.50
C GLY A 365 43.53 -1.07 -11.51
N GLY A 366 42.26 -0.99 -11.11
CA GLY A 366 41.16 -0.45 -11.92
C GLY A 366 41.00 1.07 -11.75
N GLN A 367 40.25 1.69 -12.67
CA GLN A 367 39.97 3.13 -12.66
C GLN A 367 38.53 3.41 -13.09
N HIS A 368 37.80 4.15 -12.26
CA HIS A 368 36.42 4.54 -12.49
C HIS A 368 35.48 3.35 -12.72
N ASP A 369 35.75 2.23 -12.04
CA ASP A 369 34.95 0.99 -12.16
C ASP A 369 33.56 1.11 -11.53
N ALA A 370 33.33 2.11 -10.69
CA ALA A 370 32.00 2.46 -10.20
C ALA A 370 31.89 3.96 -10.07
N THR A 371 30.90 4.55 -10.75
CA THR A 371 30.73 6.00 -10.86
C THR A 371 29.27 6.38 -10.83
N ILE A 372 28.98 7.62 -10.47
CA ILE A 372 27.63 8.20 -10.48
C ILE A 372 27.55 9.19 -11.64
N PHE A 373 26.61 8.99 -12.55
CA PHE A 373 26.36 9.85 -13.70
C PHE A 373 25.21 10.82 -13.41
N TYR A 374 25.31 12.01 -14.00
CA TYR A 374 24.19 12.90 -14.27
C TYR A 374 24.05 12.98 -15.79
N PHE A 375 23.21 12.14 -16.36
CA PHE A 375 22.88 12.09 -17.79
C PHE A 375 21.60 11.27 -18.04
N SER A 376 20.51 11.94 -18.43
CA SER A 376 19.19 11.30 -18.57
C SER A 376 19.12 10.10 -19.53
N PRO A 377 19.91 10.01 -20.63
CA PRO A 377 19.91 8.79 -21.46
C PRO A 377 20.43 7.53 -20.75
N TYR A 378 21.10 7.67 -19.61
CA TYR A 378 21.56 6.55 -18.79
C TYR A 378 20.63 6.25 -17.64
N ALA A 379 19.82 7.20 -17.20
CA ALA A 379 18.89 7.05 -16.10
C ALA A 379 17.66 6.23 -16.53
N HIS A 380 17.07 5.53 -15.57
CA HIS A 380 15.72 4.99 -15.67
C HIS A 380 14.70 6.13 -15.52
N ASN A 381 14.91 6.99 -14.53
CA ASN A 381 14.09 8.17 -14.30
C ASN A 381 14.98 9.37 -13.93
N GLY A 382 14.59 10.58 -14.36
CA GLY A 382 15.37 11.78 -14.08
C GLY A 382 16.69 11.87 -14.85
N HIS A 383 17.79 12.12 -14.14
CA HIS A 383 19.13 12.34 -14.71
C HIS A 383 20.21 11.47 -14.04
N GLY A 384 20.00 11.01 -12.82
CA GLY A 384 20.96 10.25 -12.04
C GLY A 384 21.03 8.78 -12.45
N SER A 385 22.22 8.18 -12.40
CA SER A 385 22.36 6.72 -12.40
C SER A 385 23.71 6.30 -11.83
N GLY A 386 23.75 5.11 -11.22
CA GLY A 386 24.99 4.44 -10.85
C GLY A 386 25.51 3.59 -12.01
N LEU A 387 26.79 3.65 -12.32
CA LEU A 387 27.48 2.76 -13.26
C LEU A 387 28.37 1.78 -12.50
N LEU A 388 28.38 0.53 -12.96
CA LEU A 388 29.38 -0.48 -12.66
C LEU A 388 30.12 -0.89 -13.95
N GLY A 389 31.45 -0.96 -13.86
CA GLY A 389 32.40 -1.10 -14.97
C GLY A 389 33.11 0.21 -15.29
N SER A 390 34.38 0.15 -15.73
CA SER A 390 35.22 1.33 -16.00
C SER A 390 34.51 2.32 -16.92
N ALA A 391 34.24 3.54 -16.43
CA ALA A 391 33.51 4.58 -17.17
C ALA A 391 34.18 4.92 -18.52
N PHE A 392 35.51 4.85 -18.58
CA PHE A 392 36.28 5.10 -19.81
C PHE A 392 36.64 3.82 -20.58
N GLY A 393 36.20 2.65 -20.12
CA GLY A 393 36.55 1.36 -20.71
C GLY A 393 38.05 1.05 -20.68
N THR A 394 38.78 1.57 -19.68
CA THR A 394 40.25 1.44 -19.61
C THR A 394 40.69 0.07 -19.11
N ASP A 395 39.81 -0.63 -18.40
CA ASP A 395 40.06 -1.95 -17.85
C ASP A 395 38.74 -2.75 -17.68
N ASN A 396 38.88 -4.04 -17.37
CA ASN A 396 37.77 -4.98 -17.21
C ASN A 396 37.57 -5.40 -15.75
N LYS A 397 37.83 -4.51 -14.80
CA LYS A 397 37.65 -4.78 -13.37
C LYS A 397 36.21 -4.49 -12.92
N VAL A 398 35.88 -5.12 -11.80
CA VAL A 398 34.59 -5.03 -11.15
C VAL A 398 34.53 -3.79 -10.27
N GLY A 399 33.43 -3.05 -10.39
CA GLY A 399 33.11 -1.91 -9.55
C GLY A 399 32.37 -2.29 -8.28
N THR A 400 32.44 -1.41 -7.29
CA THR A 400 31.57 -1.47 -6.11
C THR A 400 30.97 -0.10 -5.83
N LEU A 401 29.65 -0.01 -5.85
CA LEU A 401 28.87 1.19 -5.54
C LEU A 401 28.13 0.98 -4.22
N SER A 402 28.29 1.90 -3.27
CA SER A 402 27.69 1.79 -1.93
C SER A 402 27.19 3.15 -1.43
N PRO A 403 26.12 3.18 -0.60
CA PRO A 403 25.77 4.39 0.13
C PRO A 403 26.93 4.85 1.00
N ALA A 404 27.11 6.17 1.12
CA ALA A 404 28.19 6.77 1.90
C ALA A 404 28.04 6.51 3.41
N GLN A 405 26.82 6.28 3.88
CA GLN A 405 26.49 5.97 5.26
C GLN A 405 25.75 4.63 5.37
N PRO A 406 25.95 3.87 6.47
CA PRO A 406 25.17 2.67 6.73
C PRO A 406 23.68 2.96 6.84
N ILE A 407 22.86 2.01 6.36
CA ILE A 407 21.40 2.07 6.39
C ILE A 407 20.93 1.82 7.83
N GLN A 408 20.10 2.74 8.34
CA GLN A 408 19.59 2.68 9.72
C GLN A 408 18.32 1.82 9.78
N THR A 409 18.48 0.51 9.88
CA THR A 409 17.35 -0.43 10.02
C THR A 409 16.98 -0.68 11.48
N LYS A 410 15.95 -1.48 11.73
CA LYS A 410 15.63 -2.07 13.02
C LYS A 410 16.23 -3.47 13.07
N ASN A 411 16.96 -3.78 14.15
CA ASN A 411 17.54 -5.10 14.35
C ASN A 411 16.44 -6.18 14.36
N GLY A 412 16.57 -7.19 13.49
CA GLY A 412 15.63 -8.30 13.35
C GLY A 412 14.39 -8.03 12.51
N ALA A 413 14.18 -6.80 12.02
CA ALA A 413 13.08 -6.50 11.09
C ALA A 413 13.45 -6.93 9.66
N ASN A 414 12.45 -7.27 8.87
CA ASN A 414 12.61 -7.64 7.47
C ASN A 414 12.48 -6.41 6.57
N TYR A 415 13.30 -6.37 5.53
CA TYR A 415 13.33 -5.31 4.54
C TYR A 415 13.37 -5.92 3.14
N VAL A 416 12.97 -5.12 2.16
CA VAL A 416 13.16 -5.40 0.74
C VAL A 416 14.02 -4.30 0.13
N VAL A 417 15.10 -4.70 -0.54
CA VAL A 417 15.89 -3.84 -1.43
C VAL A 417 15.30 -3.98 -2.82
N GLN A 418 14.99 -2.87 -3.48
CA GLN A 418 14.45 -2.84 -4.84
C GLN A 418 15.28 -1.87 -5.67
N CYS A 419 15.55 -2.18 -6.94
CA CYS A 419 16.25 -1.31 -7.88
C CYS A 419 15.84 -1.61 -9.32
N PHE A 420 16.12 -0.68 -10.22
CA PHE A 420 16.10 -0.89 -11.66
C PHE A 420 17.53 -1.05 -12.19
N VAL A 421 17.75 -2.05 -13.04
CA VAL A 421 19.09 -2.38 -13.56
C VAL A 421 19.06 -2.55 -15.07
N ASN A 422 19.97 -1.87 -15.76
CA ASN A 422 20.13 -1.92 -17.22
C ASN A 422 21.57 -2.34 -17.58
N SER A 423 21.72 -3.26 -18.53
CA SER A 423 23.02 -3.63 -19.12
C SER A 423 23.00 -3.54 -20.64
N ALA A 424 21.97 -2.95 -21.24
CA ALA A 424 21.83 -2.79 -22.68
C ALA A 424 22.64 -1.60 -23.21
N PHE A 425 23.98 -1.67 -23.11
CA PHE A 425 24.87 -0.61 -23.58
C PHE A 425 25.70 -1.01 -24.79
N SER A 426 26.58 -2.01 -24.66
CA SER A 426 27.46 -2.47 -25.75
C SER A 426 26.81 -3.43 -26.74
N GLY A 427 25.54 -3.76 -26.52
CA GLY A 427 24.81 -4.80 -27.25
C GLY A 427 25.00 -6.20 -26.66
N SER A 428 24.04 -7.07 -26.99
CA SER A 428 23.86 -8.39 -26.36
C SER A 428 25.08 -9.31 -26.31
N GLN A 429 25.97 -9.24 -27.30
CA GLN A 429 27.15 -10.11 -27.35
C GLN A 429 28.23 -9.69 -26.34
N LEU A 430 28.45 -8.39 -26.17
CA LEU A 430 29.49 -7.86 -25.29
C LEU A 430 29.02 -7.77 -23.85
N GLU A 431 27.72 -7.62 -23.66
CA GLU A 431 27.05 -7.58 -22.36
C GLU A 431 26.63 -8.98 -21.87
N ALA A 432 27.00 -10.04 -22.59
CA ALA A 432 26.67 -11.42 -22.21
C ALA A 432 27.23 -11.80 -20.82
N SER A 433 28.31 -11.15 -20.39
CA SER A 433 28.91 -11.32 -19.06
C SER A 433 28.57 -10.19 -18.07
N ALA A 434 27.67 -9.27 -18.43
CA ALA A 434 27.21 -8.23 -17.51
C ALA A 434 26.64 -8.88 -16.24
N LYS A 435 26.94 -8.31 -15.08
CA LYS A 435 26.51 -8.85 -13.79
C LYS A 435 26.44 -7.76 -12.76
N MET A 436 25.44 -7.81 -11.90
CA MET A 436 25.39 -7.03 -10.67
C MET A 436 24.89 -7.92 -9.54
N ASP A 437 25.62 -7.93 -8.44
CA ASP A 437 25.27 -8.59 -7.19
C ASP A 437 24.82 -7.53 -6.17
N ILE A 438 23.69 -7.80 -5.50
CA ILE A 438 23.24 -7.02 -4.34
C ILE A 438 23.88 -7.67 -3.11
N MET A 439 24.69 -6.91 -2.39
CA MET A 439 25.41 -7.35 -1.21
C MET A 439 24.83 -6.65 0.02
N TRP A 440 24.39 -7.45 1.00
CA TRP A 440 23.91 -6.98 2.30
C TRP A 440 24.85 -7.47 3.39
N ASN A 441 25.48 -6.55 4.12
CA ASN A 441 26.47 -6.87 5.16
C ASN A 441 27.59 -7.81 4.68
N GLY A 442 28.01 -7.65 3.41
CA GLY A 442 29.04 -8.47 2.78
C GLY A 442 28.58 -9.83 2.26
N VAL A 443 27.29 -10.16 2.37
CA VAL A 443 26.69 -11.40 1.85
C VAL A 443 25.86 -11.09 0.62
N ARG A 444 26.00 -11.91 -0.44
CA ARG A 444 25.17 -11.80 -1.64
C ARG A 444 23.73 -12.20 -1.33
N VAL A 445 22.78 -11.30 -1.54
CA VAL A 445 21.34 -11.52 -1.30
C VAL A 445 20.50 -11.53 -2.58
N GLY A 446 21.03 -11.02 -3.69
CA GLY A 446 20.32 -10.98 -4.97
C GLY A 446 21.22 -10.49 -6.10
N GLY A 447 20.63 -10.21 -7.25
CA GLY A 447 21.34 -9.63 -8.39
C GLY A 447 20.79 -10.04 -9.75
N THR A 448 21.50 -9.64 -10.80
CA THR A 448 21.20 -9.98 -12.19
C THR A 448 22.46 -10.36 -12.98
N SER A 449 22.27 -10.96 -14.15
CA SER A 449 23.32 -11.34 -15.09
C SER A 449 22.83 -11.30 -16.55
N GLY A 450 23.74 -10.99 -17.47
CA GLY A 450 23.51 -10.94 -18.91
C GLY A 450 22.99 -9.59 -19.40
N TYR A 451 22.74 -9.51 -20.69
CA TYR A 451 22.14 -8.37 -21.36
C TYR A 451 20.66 -8.24 -20.99
N GLN A 452 20.28 -7.07 -20.48
CA GLN A 452 18.90 -6.74 -20.15
C GLN A 452 18.67 -5.24 -20.29
N LEU A 453 17.44 -4.86 -20.65
CA LEU A 453 16.95 -3.50 -20.47
C LEU A 453 16.74 -3.22 -18.99
N TYR A 454 16.32 -1.99 -18.66
CA TYR A 454 15.90 -1.66 -17.31
C TYR A 454 14.90 -2.70 -16.78
N THR A 455 15.38 -3.48 -15.82
CA THR A 455 14.66 -4.60 -15.24
C THR A 455 14.63 -4.41 -13.74
N PHE A 456 13.44 -4.56 -13.18
CA PHE A 456 13.24 -4.55 -11.74
C PHE A 456 13.94 -5.74 -11.08
N VAL A 457 14.72 -5.48 -10.03
CA VAL A 457 15.35 -6.49 -9.19
C VAL A 457 14.99 -6.23 -7.74
N GLU A 458 14.75 -7.31 -6.99
CA GLU A 458 14.52 -7.23 -5.56
C GLU A 458 15.29 -8.29 -4.76
N ALA A 459 15.55 -7.98 -3.49
CA ALA A 459 16.13 -8.90 -2.53
C ALA A 459 15.56 -8.66 -1.13
N ALA A 460 15.06 -9.72 -0.49
CA ALA A 460 14.67 -9.69 0.90
C ALA A 460 15.90 -9.77 1.82
N VAL A 461 15.95 -8.94 2.86
CA VAL A 461 17.06 -8.86 3.81
C VAL A 461 16.54 -8.68 5.25
N THR A 462 17.38 -9.00 6.23
CA THR A 462 17.09 -8.76 7.65
C THR A 462 18.03 -7.69 8.19
N GLY A 463 17.47 -6.69 8.86
CA GLY A 463 18.22 -5.56 9.40
C GLY A 463 19.01 -5.91 10.66
N THR A 464 20.17 -5.29 10.84
CA THR A 464 21.01 -5.38 12.05
C THR A 464 21.14 -4.06 12.80
N GLY A 465 20.51 -2.98 12.32
CA GLY A 465 20.54 -1.64 12.94
C GLY A 465 21.53 -0.65 12.32
N SER A 466 22.47 -1.12 11.50
CA SER A 466 23.48 -0.31 10.82
C SER A 466 24.05 -1.10 9.66
N ASP A 467 23.20 -1.34 8.66
CA ASP A 467 23.47 -2.29 7.60
C ASP A 467 24.27 -1.66 6.47
N LYS A 468 25.11 -2.47 5.83
CA LYS A 468 25.89 -2.08 4.66
C LYS A 468 25.26 -2.68 3.41
N LEU A 469 24.74 -1.80 2.55
CA LEU A 469 24.37 -2.15 1.18
C LEU A 469 25.55 -1.86 0.25
N SER A 470 25.77 -2.75 -0.73
CA SER A 470 26.62 -2.44 -1.88
C SER A 470 26.15 -3.19 -3.11
N PHE A 471 26.35 -2.59 -4.27
CA PHE A 471 26.18 -3.22 -5.58
C PHE A 471 27.55 -3.50 -6.16
N VAL A 472 27.80 -4.76 -6.52
CA VAL A 472 29.12 -5.23 -6.97
C VAL A 472 28.96 -5.89 -8.32
N GLY A 473 29.71 -5.43 -9.33
CA GLY A 473 29.51 -5.93 -10.67
C GLY A 473 30.11 -5.05 -11.75
N GLY A 474 29.63 -5.26 -12.98
CA GLY A 474 30.13 -4.62 -14.19
C GLY A 474 31.59 -4.95 -14.50
N ALA A 475 31.97 -4.90 -15.77
CA ALA A 475 33.36 -4.96 -16.21
C ALA A 475 33.39 -4.58 -17.68
N ALA A 476 34.01 -3.44 -18.04
CA ALA A 476 33.99 -3.00 -19.43
C ALA A 476 34.52 -4.09 -20.39
N PRO A 477 33.87 -4.31 -21.55
CA PRO A 477 32.77 -3.53 -22.13
C PRO A 477 31.36 -3.97 -21.65
N ALA A 478 31.25 -4.79 -20.61
CA ALA A 478 29.98 -5.22 -20.05
C ALA A 478 29.54 -4.30 -18.89
N TRP A 479 28.90 -3.17 -19.21
CA TRP A 479 28.51 -2.15 -18.24
C TRP A 479 27.15 -2.43 -17.61
N VAL A 480 26.98 -2.03 -16.35
CA VAL A 480 25.69 -2.14 -15.67
C VAL A 480 25.31 -0.81 -15.05
N PHE A 481 24.15 -0.29 -15.43
CA PHE A 481 23.51 0.89 -14.86
C PHE A 481 22.50 0.48 -13.80
N ILE A 482 22.45 1.24 -12.72
CA ILE A 482 21.57 1.03 -11.56
C ILE A 482 20.86 2.34 -11.31
N ASP A 483 19.55 2.28 -11.08
CA ASP A 483 18.75 3.45 -10.79
C ASP A 483 17.51 3.09 -9.92
N ASP A 484 16.83 4.12 -9.41
CA ASP A 484 15.59 4.03 -8.62
C ASP A 484 15.65 2.99 -7.49
N CYS A 485 16.79 2.95 -6.79
CA CYS A 485 16.97 2.04 -5.67
C CYS A 485 16.20 2.53 -4.44
N VAL A 486 15.50 1.61 -3.78
CA VAL A 486 14.75 1.88 -2.54
C VAL A 486 14.92 0.73 -1.55
N ILE A 487 14.79 1.04 -0.27
CA ILE A 487 14.74 0.03 0.81
C ILE A 487 13.50 0.29 1.64
N TYR A 488 12.63 -0.70 1.71
CA TYR A 488 11.41 -0.63 2.50
C TYR A 488 11.37 -1.70 3.60
N GLU A 489 10.76 -1.38 4.73
CA GLU A 489 10.38 -2.37 5.75
C GLU A 489 9.24 -3.24 5.18
N ALA A 490 9.39 -4.56 5.25
CA ALA A 490 8.53 -5.55 4.58
C ALA A 490 7.24 -5.84 5.36
#